data_AF-A0A166MBE4-F1
#
_entry.id   AF-A0A166MBE4-F1
#
_cell.length_a   1.000
_cell.length_b   1.000
_cell.length_c   1.000
_cell.angle_alpha   90.00
_cell.angle_beta   90.00
_cell.angle_gamma   90.00
#
_symmetry.space_group_name_H-M   'P 1'
#
loop_
_entity.id
_entity.type
_entity.pdbx_description
1 polymer ?
#
loop_
_entity_poly.entity_id
_entity_poly.type
_entity_poly.pdbx_seq_one_letter_code
_entity_poly.pdbx_strand_id
1 'polypeptide(L)'
;MLSPTVTAVEEAERTLAPLLHAFHTEVEEDVHALHDLQAKYAPRVLSILHQTGIAAMTAFKAGLHHTLDAALGSGGGQAVNGLNPFPNALHLPESIADVQRLVGEARRSGRKLRVIGAAHTRPKEAILDDEDKDRVVLVSLKKYRGVTLDPVSGIALVKAGTNLGVDPNVPESTLENSLCFIIDEAGWMLPEVGGIIHQTVGGFLATASAGGSLKYSFHDAVVGYTLVDGNGDVRTLSKDDPDSPLFDAAACCAGLCGVITDIRLQLIPKADVQGVQQTYSAQIQEGCPVNLFGDVDHT
;
A
#
# COMPACT_ATOMS: atom_id res chain seq x y z
N MET A 1 -13.31 -36.41 -6.89
CA MET A 1 -12.00 -36.14 -6.25
C MET A 1 -11.61 -34.74 -6.67
N LEU A 2 -11.53 -33.79 -5.74
CA LEU A 2 -11.08 -32.42 -6.01
C LEU A 2 -9.60 -32.43 -6.42
N SER A 3 -9.18 -31.43 -7.22
CA SER A 3 -7.80 -31.35 -7.71
C SER A 3 -6.82 -31.00 -6.56
N PRO A 4 -5.54 -31.40 -6.64
CA PRO A 4 -4.55 -31.19 -5.57
C PRO A 4 -4.32 -29.72 -5.16
N THR A 5 -4.73 -28.77 -6.00
CA THR A 5 -4.50 -27.32 -5.84
C THR A 5 -5.53 -26.62 -4.94
N VAL A 6 -6.73 -27.19 -4.79
CA VAL A 6 -7.82 -26.59 -3.99
C VAL A 6 -7.60 -26.83 -2.49
N THR A 7 -7.10 -28.01 -2.13
CA THR A 7 -6.70 -28.38 -0.76
C THR A 7 -5.47 -27.63 -0.26
N ALA A 8 -4.68 -27.10 -1.20
CA ALA A 8 -3.51 -26.31 -0.92
C ALA A 8 -3.96 -24.98 -0.30
N VAL A 9 -4.77 -24.16 -1.00
CA VAL A 9 -5.19 -22.80 -0.59
C VAL A 9 -5.79 -22.72 0.82
N GLU A 10 -6.68 -23.65 1.17
CA GLU A 10 -7.34 -23.70 2.48
C GLU A 10 -6.36 -24.00 3.64
N GLU A 11 -5.24 -24.67 3.36
CA GLU A 11 -4.16 -24.92 4.32
C GLU A 11 -3.29 -23.66 4.54
N ALA A 12 -3.35 -22.66 3.66
CA ALA A 12 -2.60 -21.39 3.77
C ALA A 12 -3.26 -20.54 4.80
N GLU A 13 -4.53 -20.27 4.55
CA GLU A 13 -5.30 -19.29 5.29
C GLU A 13 -5.42 -19.72 6.76
N ARG A 14 -5.58 -21.03 7.00
CA ARG A 14 -5.56 -21.63 8.35
C ARG A 14 -4.24 -21.40 9.10
N THR A 15 -3.14 -21.19 8.39
CA THR A 15 -1.80 -21.08 8.97
C THR A 15 -1.28 -19.64 8.96
N LEU A 16 -1.73 -18.79 8.02
CA LEU A 16 -1.26 -17.41 7.80
C LEU A 16 -1.94 -16.41 8.73
N ALA A 17 -3.24 -16.56 8.94
CA ALA A 17 -4.04 -15.64 9.74
C ALA A 17 -3.60 -15.56 11.22
N PRO A 18 -3.28 -16.66 11.92
CA PRO A 18 -2.77 -16.59 13.29
C PRO A 18 -1.38 -15.92 13.39
N LEU A 19 -0.65 -15.89 12.27
CA LEU A 19 0.72 -15.39 12.19
C LEU A 19 0.78 -13.90 11.92
N LEU A 20 -0.08 -13.41 11.04
CA LEU A 20 -0.35 -11.99 10.86
C LEU A 20 -0.97 -11.41 12.14
N HIS A 21 -1.91 -12.13 12.77
CA HIS A 21 -2.46 -11.76 14.06
C HIS A 21 -1.37 -11.57 15.13
N ALA A 22 -0.45 -12.54 15.27
CA ALA A 22 0.67 -12.40 16.21
C ALA A 22 1.69 -11.31 15.83
N PHE A 23 1.96 -11.09 14.53
CA PHE A 23 2.75 -9.94 14.05
C PHE A 23 2.13 -8.62 14.49
N HIS A 24 0.83 -8.45 14.28
CA HIS A 24 0.10 -7.24 14.66
C HIS A 24 0.01 -7.09 16.19
N THR A 25 -0.23 -8.16 16.95
CA THR A 25 -0.28 -8.13 18.41
C THR A 25 1.07 -7.77 19.04
N GLU A 26 2.20 -8.25 18.50
CA GLU A 26 3.52 -7.84 19.04
C GLU A 26 4.00 -6.47 18.56
N VAL A 27 3.48 -5.96 17.44
CA VAL A 27 3.61 -4.53 17.08
C VAL A 27 2.86 -3.65 18.09
N GLU A 28 1.79 -4.17 18.67
CA GLU A 28 0.93 -3.47 19.64
C GLU A 28 1.38 -3.65 21.10
N GLU A 29 1.99 -4.79 21.48
CA GLU A 29 2.33 -5.13 22.86
C GLU A 29 3.81 -4.87 23.26
N ASP A 30 4.75 -4.79 22.32
CA ASP A 30 6.18 -4.58 22.57
C ASP A 30 6.71 -3.35 21.81
N VAL A 31 7.51 -2.49 22.46
CA VAL A 31 8.20 -1.35 21.80
C VAL A 31 9.42 -1.87 21.04
N HIS A 32 9.18 -2.71 20.06
CA HIS A 32 10.20 -3.15 19.11
C HIS A 32 10.10 -2.31 17.83
N ALA A 33 11.24 -2.07 17.17
CA ALA A 33 11.21 -1.42 15.87
C ALA A 33 10.43 -2.32 14.89
N LEU A 34 9.60 -1.72 14.02
CA LEU A 34 8.81 -2.43 13.00
C LEU A 34 9.62 -3.48 12.19
N HIS A 35 10.93 -3.25 12.09
CA HIS A 35 11.90 -4.13 11.46
C HIS A 35 12.11 -5.49 12.16
N ASP A 36 12.09 -5.53 13.49
CA ASP A 36 12.36 -6.74 14.27
C ASP A 36 11.16 -7.70 14.24
N LEU A 37 9.96 -7.13 14.21
CA LEU A 37 8.71 -7.84 13.98
C LEU A 37 8.67 -8.43 12.57
N GLN A 38 9.11 -7.69 11.55
CA GLN A 38 9.11 -8.21 10.18
C GLN A 38 10.06 -9.41 10.01
N ALA A 39 11.21 -9.40 10.70
CA ALA A 39 12.16 -10.52 10.70
C ALA A 39 11.61 -11.79 11.39
N LYS A 40 10.75 -11.63 12.40
CA LYS A 40 10.17 -12.72 13.19
C LYS A 40 9.06 -13.48 12.45
N TYR A 41 8.24 -12.78 11.67
CA TYR A 41 7.04 -13.36 11.04
C TYR A 41 7.22 -13.75 9.56
N ALA A 42 8.21 -13.17 8.87
CA ALA A 42 8.48 -13.45 7.45
C ALA A 42 8.76 -14.93 7.08
N PRO A 43 9.55 -15.72 7.84
CA PRO A 43 9.85 -17.12 7.48
C PRO A 43 8.62 -18.03 7.50
N ARG A 44 7.64 -17.67 8.33
CA ARG A 44 6.39 -18.40 8.52
C ARG A 44 5.36 -18.05 7.45
N VAL A 45 5.24 -16.77 7.08
CA VAL A 45 4.42 -16.33 5.92
C VAL A 45 4.86 -17.05 4.63
N LEU A 46 6.17 -17.21 4.44
CA LEU A 46 6.79 -17.92 3.32
C LEU A 46 6.48 -19.42 3.26
N SER A 47 6.47 -20.11 4.41
CA SER A 47 6.14 -21.55 4.50
C SER A 47 4.71 -21.84 4.03
N ILE A 48 3.82 -20.88 4.24
CA ILE A 48 2.37 -21.05 4.09
C ILE A 48 1.98 -20.77 2.64
N LEU A 49 2.56 -19.75 2.01
CA LEU A 49 2.42 -19.52 0.57
C LEU A 49 2.94 -20.70 -0.28
N HIS A 50 3.92 -21.46 0.23
CA HIS A 50 4.48 -22.63 -0.46
C HIS A 50 3.55 -23.86 -0.43
N GLN A 51 2.68 -23.98 0.56
CA GLN A 51 1.78 -25.14 0.72
C GLN A 51 0.51 -25.03 -0.13
N THR A 52 0.26 -23.87 -0.77
CA THR A 52 -1.11 -23.43 -1.03
C THR A 52 -1.49 -23.14 -2.46
N GLY A 53 -0.55 -23.17 -3.39
CA GLY A 53 -0.86 -23.08 -4.82
C GLY A 53 -1.47 -21.74 -5.27
N ILE A 54 -1.64 -20.74 -4.38
CA ILE A 54 -1.86 -19.34 -4.76
C ILE A 54 -0.62 -18.92 -5.56
N ALA A 55 -0.82 -18.59 -6.83
CA ALA A 55 0.24 -18.01 -7.65
C ALA A 55 0.47 -16.56 -7.20
N ALA A 56 1.13 -16.39 -6.04
CA ALA A 56 1.69 -15.13 -5.63
C ALA A 56 2.58 -14.61 -6.76
N MET A 57 2.51 -13.31 -7.02
CA MET A 57 3.55 -12.62 -7.76
C MET A 57 4.86 -12.88 -7.02
N THR A 58 5.76 -13.69 -7.59
CA THR A 58 6.90 -14.24 -6.84
C THR A 58 7.74 -13.09 -6.28
N ALA A 59 7.64 -12.89 -4.97
CA ALA A 59 8.42 -11.94 -4.22
C ALA A 59 8.59 -12.46 -2.80
N PHE A 60 9.74 -13.08 -2.58
CA PHE A 60 10.41 -12.96 -1.30
C PHE A 60 11.88 -13.35 -1.52
N LYS A 61 12.77 -12.39 -1.35
CA LYS A 61 14.11 -12.69 -0.90
C LYS A 61 14.55 -11.61 0.07
N ALA A 62 14.47 -11.93 1.36
CA ALA A 62 15.05 -11.12 2.42
C ALA A 62 16.59 -11.15 2.30
N GLY A 63 17.20 -9.97 2.30
CA GLY A 63 18.60 -9.73 2.57
C GLY A 63 19.53 -9.66 1.34
N LEU A 64 20.08 -8.48 1.07
CA LEU A 64 21.52 -8.22 1.19
C LEU A 64 21.80 -6.70 1.11
N HIS A 65 22.75 -6.27 1.94
CA HIS A 65 23.16 -4.89 2.16
C HIS A 65 23.88 -4.31 0.93
N HIS A 66 23.53 -3.09 0.49
CA HIS A 66 24.48 -2.16 -0.12
C HIS A 66 24.12 -0.70 0.21
N THR A 67 25.11 0.01 0.75
CA THR A 67 25.13 1.42 1.14
C THR A 67 25.03 2.39 -0.04
N LEU A 68 24.56 3.62 0.24
CA LEU A 68 24.66 4.80 -0.62
C LEU A 68 26.04 4.91 -1.28
N ASP A 69 26.08 5.28 -2.56
CA ASP A 69 26.87 6.44 -2.92
C ASP A 69 26.44 7.16 -4.20
N ALA A 70 26.73 8.46 -4.17
CA ALA A 70 26.42 9.48 -5.15
C ALA A 70 27.28 9.40 -6.41
N ALA A 71 26.79 10.04 -7.50
CA ALA A 71 27.51 10.76 -8.58
C ALA A 71 26.65 10.68 -9.87
N LEU A 72 26.30 11.73 -10.60
CA LEU A 72 26.91 13.05 -10.82
C LEU A 72 25.85 14.11 -11.17
N GLY A 73 26.01 15.34 -10.68
CA GLY A 73 25.28 16.52 -11.13
C GLY A 73 25.15 17.61 -10.06
N SER A 74 26.23 18.36 -9.84
CA SER A 74 26.32 19.47 -8.89
C SER A 74 25.30 20.59 -9.11
N GLY A 75 24.49 20.86 -8.09
CA GLY A 75 23.67 22.06 -7.95
C GLY A 75 22.74 21.92 -6.76
N GLY A 76 22.82 22.81 -5.77
CA GLY A 76 21.94 22.81 -4.62
C GLY A 76 20.48 22.83 -5.06
N GLY A 77 19.76 21.75 -4.80
CA GLY A 77 18.37 21.56 -5.21
C GLY A 77 17.81 20.35 -4.45
N GLN A 78 16.57 20.51 -3.97
CA GLN A 78 15.87 19.55 -3.12
C GLN A 78 15.83 18.13 -3.69
N ALA A 79 15.76 17.15 -2.78
CA ALA A 79 15.67 15.73 -3.09
C ALA A 79 14.62 15.44 -4.17
N VAL A 80 15.08 14.98 -5.33
CA VAL A 80 14.20 14.52 -6.42
C VAL A 80 13.55 13.19 -6.04
N ASN A 81 12.31 13.26 -5.57
CA ASN A 81 11.42 12.11 -5.41
C ASN A 81 10.94 11.65 -6.80
N GLY A 82 11.03 10.35 -7.10
CA GLY A 82 10.50 9.81 -8.37
C GLY A 82 11.52 9.24 -9.37
N LEU A 83 12.73 8.86 -8.97
CA LEU A 83 13.62 8.11 -9.87
C LEU A 83 13.06 6.69 -10.08
N ASN A 84 12.47 6.46 -11.25
CA ASN A 84 12.29 5.13 -11.81
C ASN A 84 13.68 4.47 -11.95
N PRO A 85 14.02 3.46 -11.14
CA PRO A 85 15.34 2.83 -11.20
C PRO A 85 15.54 1.98 -12.48
N PHE A 86 14.46 1.71 -13.21
CA PHE A 86 14.38 0.87 -14.40
C PHE A 86 13.67 1.63 -15.55
N PRO A 87 14.27 2.69 -16.13
CA PRO A 87 13.64 3.55 -17.15
C PRO A 87 13.08 2.80 -18.35
N ASN A 88 13.77 1.75 -18.80
CA ASN A 88 13.38 0.96 -19.97
C ASN A 88 12.28 -0.08 -19.68
N ALA A 89 11.94 -0.29 -18.41
CA ALA A 89 10.97 -1.29 -17.97
C ALA A 89 9.60 -0.69 -17.62
N LEU A 90 9.42 0.62 -17.76
CA LEU A 90 8.22 1.32 -17.30
C LEU A 90 7.11 1.32 -18.35
N HIS A 91 5.95 0.81 -17.93
CA HIS A 91 4.71 0.80 -18.67
C HIS A 91 3.66 1.67 -17.99
N LEU A 92 2.85 2.35 -18.81
CA LEU A 92 1.85 3.32 -18.39
C LEU A 92 0.46 2.89 -18.88
N PRO A 93 -0.16 1.85 -18.29
CA PRO A 93 -1.47 1.36 -18.72
C PRO A 93 -2.55 2.44 -18.56
N GLU A 94 -3.53 2.42 -19.45
CA GLU A 94 -4.67 3.35 -19.46
C GLU A 94 -5.99 2.63 -19.15
N SER A 95 -5.95 1.30 -19.02
CA SER A 95 -7.10 0.44 -18.76
C SER A 95 -6.74 -0.82 -17.96
N ILE A 96 -7.76 -1.46 -17.37
CA ILE A 96 -7.61 -2.78 -16.73
C ILE A 96 -7.10 -3.83 -17.74
N ALA A 97 -7.57 -3.77 -18.99
CA ALA A 97 -7.13 -4.68 -20.04
C ALA A 97 -5.62 -4.56 -20.34
N ASP A 98 -5.07 -3.33 -20.29
CA ASP A 98 -3.62 -3.14 -20.41
C ASP A 98 -2.87 -3.78 -19.24
N VAL A 99 -3.40 -3.65 -18.02
CA VAL A 99 -2.82 -4.28 -16.82
C VAL A 99 -2.83 -5.80 -16.96
N GLN A 100 -3.96 -6.40 -17.35
CA GLN A 100 -4.07 -7.85 -17.59
C GLN A 100 -3.08 -8.32 -18.66
N ARG A 101 -2.95 -7.57 -19.76
CA ARG A 101 -1.97 -7.87 -20.82
C ARG A 101 -0.54 -7.86 -20.28
N LEU A 102 -0.17 -6.84 -19.50
CA LEU A 102 1.16 -6.71 -18.90
C LEU A 102 1.46 -7.85 -17.91
N VAL A 103 0.48 -8.22 -17.08
CA VAL A 103 0.59 -9.37 -16.16
C VAL A 103 0.79 -10.67 -16.95
N GLY A 104 -0.03 -10.91 -17.99
CA GLY A 104 0.08 -12.10 -18.83
C GLY A 104 1.40 -12.17 -19.60
N GLU A 105 1.93 -11.05 -20.07
CA GLU A 105 3.26 -10.95 -20.68
C GLU A 105 4.38 -11.23 -19.68
N ALA A 106 4.34 -10.61 -18.49
CA ALA A 106 5.31 -10.84 -17.42
C ALA A 106 5.34 -12.31 -17.00
N ARG A 107 4.15 -12.90 -16.78
CA ARG A 107 3.99 -14.33 -16.45
C ARG A 107 4.56 -15.25 -17.53
N ARG A 108 4.19 -15.05 -18.80
CA ARG A 108 4.70 -15.86 -19.92
C ARG A 108 6.21 -15.77 -20.11
N SER A 109 6.80 -14.61 -19.76
CA SER A 109 8.24 -14.37 -19.87
C SER A 109 9.02 -14.67 -18.60
N GLY A 110 8.38 -15.17 -17.53
CA GLY A 110 9.03 -15.45 -16.25
C GLY A 110 9.63 -14.21 -15.57
N ARG A 111 9.07 -13.02 -15.87
CA ARG A 111 9.47 -11.73 -15.30
C ARG A 111 8.56 -11.34 -14.14
N LYS A 112 9.10 -10.60 -13.18
CA LYS A 112 8.33 -10.00 -12.09
C LYS A 112 7.67 -8.73 -12.59
N LEU A 113 6.44 -8.49 -12.18
CA LEU A 113 5.80 -7.18 -12.35
C LEU A 113 5.78 -6.45 -11.00
N ARG A 114 5.98 -5.13 -11.03
CA ARG A 114 5.95 -4.26 -9.85
C ARG A 114 5.20 -2.98 -10.17
N VAL A 115 4.46 -2.46 -9.20
CA VAL A 115 3.74 -1.20 -9.34
C VAL A 115 4.56 -0.07 -8.72
N ILE A 116 4.70 1.05 -9.41
CA ILE A 116 5.31 2.27 -8.90
C ILE A 116 4.30 3.43 -8.91
N GLY A 117 4.03 3.96 -7.73
CA GLY A 117 3.27 5.20 -7.52
C GLY A 117 4.20 6.40 -7.44
N ALA A 118 4.05 7.22 -6.40
CA ALA A 118 4.88 8.40 -6.15
C ALA A 118 6.33 8.11 -5.70
N ALA A 119 6.74 6.84 -5.64
CA ALA A 119 8.06 6.39 -5.20
C ALA A 119 8.49 6.94 -3.82
N HIS A 120 7.53 7.06 -2.89
CA HIS A 120 7.73 7.62 -1.55
C HIS A 120 8.14 6.58 -0.49
N THR A 121 7.98 5.29 -0.77
CA THR A 121 8.39 4.22 0.16
C THR A 121 9.91 4.24 0.37
N ARG A 122 10.32 4.09 1.64
CA ARG A 122 11.72 3.98 2.06
C ARG A 122 11.88 2.79 3.01
N PRO A 123 12.91 1.96 2.86
CA PRO A 123 13.85 1.90 1.72
C PRO A 123 13.14 1.49 0.41
N LYS A 124 13.66 1.86 -0.75
CA LYS A 124 13.00 1.59 -2.06
C LYS A 124 13.00 0.09 -2.40
N GLU A 125 14.01 -0.58 -1.89
CA GLU A 125 14.30 -2.01 -2.01
C GLU A 125 13.21 -2.86 -1.33
N ALA A 126 12.44 -2.28 -0.40
CA ALA A 126 11.29 -2.95 0.21
C ALA A 126 10.20 -3.33 -0.80
N ILE A 127 10.13 -2.62 -1.95
CA ILE A 127 9.17 -2.88 -3.03
C ILE A 127 9.87 -3.34 -4.31
N LEU A 128 11.07 -2.80 -4.58
CA LEU A 128 11.86 -3.06 -5.78
C LEU A 128 13.15 -3.81 -5.40
N ASP A 129 13.00 -5.10 -5.13
CA ASP A 129 14.04 -6.01 -4.59
C ASP A 129 14.86 -6.75 -5.66
N ASP A 130 14.86 -6.30 -6.92
CA ASP A 130 15.51 -7.02 -8.02
C ASP A 130 16.74 -6.29 -8.56
N GLU A 131 17.86 -7.02 -8.63
CA GLU A 131 19.13 -6.57 -9.19
C GLU A 131 19.13 -6.64 -10.72
N ASP A 132 18.34 -7.54 -11.30
CA ASP A 132 18.23 -7.73 -12.75
C ASP A 132 17.09 -6.87 -13.32
N LYS A 133 17.49 -5.72 -13.85
CA LYS A 133 16.58 -4.72 -14.42
C LYS A 133 15.71 -5.28 -15.56
N ASP A 134 16.21 -6.28 -16.30
CA ASP A 134 15.52 -6.87 -17.44
C ASP A 134 14.46 -7.90 -17.00
N ARG A 135 14.48 -8.31 -15.72
CA ARG A 135 13.52 -9.24 -15.13
C ARG A 135 12.35 -8.54 -14.43
N VAL A 136 12.36 -7.21 -14.38
CA VAL A 136 11.27 -6.41 -13.80
C VAL A 136 10.48 -5.73 -14.91
N VAL A 137 9.16 -5.85 -14.84
CA VAL A 137 8.18 -5.05 -15.58
C VAL A 137 7.62 -4.04 -14.60
N LEU A 138 7.95 -2.77 -14.76
CA LEU A 138 7.49 -1.72 -13.87
C LEU A 138 6.22 -1.08 -14.44
N VAL A 139 5.19 -0.96 -13.62
CA VAL A 139 3.88 -0.42 -14.01
C VAL A 139 3.59 0.81 -13.20
N SER A 140 3.34 1.94 -13.86
CA SER A 140 2.81 3.14 -13.20
C SER A 140 1.41 3.43 -13.67
N LEU A 141 0.47 3.49 -12.73
CA LEU A 141 -0.92 3.83 -12.99
C LEU A 141 -1.14 5.35 -13.17
N LYS A 142 -0.09 6.14 -13.41
CA LYS A 142 -0.24 7.60 -13.54
C LYS A 142 -1.16 8.05 -14.67
N LYS A 143 -1.42 7.20 -15.67
CA LYS A 143 -2.42 7.46 -16.72
C LYS A 143 -3.80 6.86 -16.42
N TYR A 144 -3.91 6.03 -15.38
CA TYR A 144 -5.16 5.45 -14.88
C TYR A 144 -5.61 6.19 -13.61
N ARG A 145 -6.16 7.39 -13.81
CA ARG A 145 -6.59 8.33 -12.76
C ARG A 145 -8.06 8.72 -12.91
N GLY A 146 -8.67 9.11 -11.80
CA GLY A 146 -10.02 9.64 -11.76
C GLY A 146 -10.81 9.16 -10.56
N VAL A 147 -11.85 9.94 -10.24
CA VAL A 147 -12.79 9.69 -9.15
C VAL A 147 -14.20 9.77 -9.74
N THR A 148 -15.04 8.78 -9.45
CA THR A 148 -16.49 8.85 -9.68
C THR A 148 -17.16 8.81 -8.32
N LEU A 149 -17.96 9.83 -8.01
CA LEU A 149 -18.61 9.99 -6.71
C LEU A 149 -20.13 9.89 -6.87
N ASP A 150 -20.75 9.06 -6.04
CA ASP A 150 -22.20 9.13 -5.80
C ASP A 150 -22.47 10.16 -4.68
N PRO A 151 -23.06 11.33 -5.00
CA PRO A 151 -23.28 12.38 -4.02
C PRO A 151 -24.39 12.06 -3.01
N VAL A 152 -25.18 10.99 -3.23
CA VAL A 152 -26.26 10.61 -2.31
C VAL A 152 -25.74 9.64 -1.26
N SER A 153 -24.99 8.61 -1.67
CA SER A 153 -24.45 7.60 -0.75
C SER A 153 -23.11 7.97 -0.14
N GLY A 154 -22.37 8.91 -0.74
CA GLY A 154 -21.00 9.22 -0.35
C GLY A 154 -19.99 8.14 -0.77
N ILE A 155 -20.37 7.22 -1.67
CA ILE A 155 -19.46 6.21 -2.20
C ILE A 155 -18.67 6.80 -3.37
N ALA A 156 -17.33 6.78 -3.27
CA ALA A 156 -16.42 7.13 -4.33
C ALA A 156 -15.73 5.89 -4.92
N LEU A 157 -15.75 5.75 -6.24
CA LEU A 157 -14.88 4.85 -6.99
C LEU A 157 -13.65 5.62 -7.44
N VAL A 158 -12.49 5.24 -6.91
CA VAL A 158 -11.21 5.93 -7.12
C VAL A 158 -10.26 5.01 -7.86
N LYS A 159 -9.73 5.46 -9.00
CA LYS A 159 -8.65 4.75 -9.69
C LYS A 159 -7.36 4.87 -8.89
N ALA A 160 -6.66 3.76 -8.71
CA ALA A 160 -5.50 3.62 -7.82
C ALA A 160 -4.32 4.54 -8.15
N GLY A 161 -4.21 4.99 -9.40
CA GLY A 161 -3.19 5.96 -9.83
C GLY A 161 -3.47 7.41 -9.46
N THR A 162 -4.67 7.72 -8.97
CA THR A 162 -5.05 9.06 -8.47
C THR A 162 -4.19 9.41 -7.25
N ASN A 163 -3.67 10.64 -7.17
CA ASN A 163 -2.96 11.11 -5.97
C ASN A 163 -3.94 11.61 -4.90
N LEU A 164 -3.55 11.50 -3.62
CA LEU A 164 -4.32 12.05 -2.51
C LEU A 164 -4.45 13.57 -2.63
N GLY A 165 -3.34 14.24 -2.88
CA GLY A 165 -3.16 15.67 -3.15
C GLY A 165 -2.24 15.89 -4.37
N VAL A 166 -1.63 17.08 -4.46
CA VAL A 166 -0.72 17.41 -5.57
C VAL A 166 0.62 16.69 -5.40
N ASP A 167 1.07 15.97 -6.44
CA ASP A 167 2.44 15.50 -6.55
C ASP A 167 3.30 16.50 -7.34
N PRO A 168 4.26 17.19 -6.70
CA PRO A 168 5.07 18.21 -7.38
C PRO A 168 6.00 17.63 -8.45
N ASN A 169 6.22 16.30 -8.48
CA ASN A 169 7.10 15.65 -9.44
C ASN A 169 6.34 15.09 -10.66
N VAL A 170 5.01 15.18 -10.67
CA VAL A 170 4.15 14.69 -11.75
C VAL A 170 3.34 15.85 -12.30
N PRO A 171 3.73 16.42 -13.47
CA PRO A 171 3.03 17.56 -14.06
C PRO A 171 1.53 17.36 -14.27
N GLU A 172 1.12 16.10 -14.50
CA GLU A 172 -0.28 15.73 -14.66
C GLU A 172 -1.05 15.60 -13.33
N SER A 173 -0.37 15.70 -12.17
CA SER A 173 -1.01 15.76 -10.86
C SER A 173 -1.33 17.21 -10.52
N THR A 174 -2.60 17.57 -10.57
CA THR A 174 -3.07 18.92 -10.23
C THR A 174 -3.89 18.88 -8.96
N LEU A 175 -4.21 20.06 -8.42
CA LEU A 175 -5.08 20.14 -7.25
C LEU A 175 -6.47 19.59 -7.60
N GLU A 176 -7.00 20.01 -8.75
CA GLU A 176 -8.34 19.72 -9.24
C GLU A 176 -8.57 18.24 -9.56
N ASN A 177 -7.50 17.50 -9.83
CA ASN A 177 -7.57 16.06 -10.10
C ASN A 177 -7.13 15.17 -8.94
N SER A 178 -6.83 15.77 -7.78
CA SER A 178 -6.49 15.03 -6.56
C SER A 178 -7.74 14.55 -5.83
N LEU A 179 -7.63 13.41 -5.14
CA LEU A 179 -8.75 12.81 -4.42
C LEU A 179 -9.33 13.78 -3.39
N CYS A 180 -8.47 14.37 -2.54
CA CYS A 180 -8.91 15.23 -1.44
C CYS A 180 -9.66 16.45 -1.96
N PHE A 181 -9.21 17.08 -3.05
CA PHE A 181 -9.91 18.23 -3.61
C PHE A 181 -11.28 17.85 -4.20
N ILE A 182 -11.34 16.76 -4.98
CA ILE A 182 -12.60 16.34 -5.64
C ILE A 182 -13.68 16.03 -4.62
N ILE A 183 -13.35 15.32 -3.53
CA ILE A 183 -14.34 14.97 -2.51
C ILE A 183 -14.72 16.18 -1.67
N ASP A 184 -13.77 17.09 -1.38
CA ASP A 184 -14.00 18.30 -0.59
C ASP A 184 -14.98 19.25 -1.28
N GLU A 185 -14.80 19.48 -2.59
CA GLU A 185 -15.71 20.28 -3.43
C GLU A 185 -17.12 19.68 -3.49
N ALA A 186 -17.23 18.36 -3.34
CA ALA A 186 -18.51 17.66 -3.31
C ALA A 186 -19.15 17.59 -1.91
N GLY A 187 -18.54 18.20 -0.89
CA GLY A 187 -19.06 18.21 0.48
C GLY A 187 -18.78 16.92 1.26
N TRP A 188 -17.75 16.17 0.87
CA TRP A 188 -17.32 14.93 1.52
C TRP A 188 -15.87 15.02 1.99
N MET A 189 -15.50 14.17 2.93
CA MET A 189 -14.11 14.01 3.37
C MET A 189 -13.80 12.56 3.72
N LEU A 190 -12.51 12.27 3.84
CA LEU A 190 -12.02 11.02 4.41
C LEU A 190 -11.97 11.13 5.94
N PRO A 191 -12.16 10.03 6.67
CA PRO A 191 -12.07 10.03 8.14
C PRO A 191 -10.65 10.35 8.64
N GLU A 192 -9.65 10.04 7.83
CA GLU A 192 -8.23 10.24 8.13
C GLU A 192 -7.43 10.32 6.81
N VAL A 193 -6.40 11.16 6.78
CA VAL A 193 -5.42 11.24 5.68
C VAL A 193 -4.04 11.54 6.27
N GLY A 194 -3.02 10.84 5.77
CA GLY A 194 -1.63 11.11 6.15
C GLY A 194 -1.18 12.54 5.85
N GLY A 195 -0.21 13.05 6.62
CA GLY A 195 0.36 14.39 6.41
C GLY A 195 1.15 14.55 5.10
N ILE A 196 1.43 13.45 4.40
CA ILE A 196 2.10 13.44 3.10
C ILE A 196 1.10 13.01 2.03
N ILE A 197 0.59 13.98 1.28
CA ILE A 197 -0.53 13.75 0.35
C ILE A 197 -0.10 13.63 -1.13
N HIS A 198 1.18 13.67 -1.47
CA HIS A 198 1.59 13.45 -2.86
C HIS A 198 1.54 11.96 -3.28
N GLN A 199 1.22 11.03 -2.37
CA GLN A 199 1.14 9.60 -2.69
C GLN A 199 -0.08 9.28 -3.59
N THR A 200 0.07 8.28 -4.47
CA THR A 200 -1.08 7.67 -5.17
C THR A 200 -1.90 6.84 -4.18
N VAL A 201 -3.23 6.87 -4.27
CA VAL A 201 -4.16 6.18 -3.35
C VAL A 201 -3.85 4.68 -3.26
N GLY A 202 -3.61 4.03 -4.41
CA GLY A 202 -3.28 2.60 -4.43
C GLY A 202 -1.95 2.29 -3.73
N GLY A 203 -0.96 3.18 -3.85
CA GLY A 203 0.33 3.04 -3.16
C GLY A 203 0.22 3.30 -1.65
N PHE A 204 -0.52 4.33 -1.26
CA PHE A 204 -0.80 4.65 0.14
C PHE A 204 -1.42 3.46 0.85
N LEU A 205 -2.49 2.91 0.26
CA LEU A 205 -3.17 1.72 0.77
C LEU A 205 -2.27 0.48 0.70
N ALA A 206 -1.64 0.15 -0.42
CA ALA A 206 -0.84 -1.10 -0.51
C ALA A 206 0.30 -1.17 0.52
N THR A 207 0.77 -0.03 1.05
CA THR A 207 1.82 0.03 2.08
C THR A 207 1.29 0.21 3.51
N ALA A 208 -0.03 0.08 3.73
CA ALA A 208 -0.68 0.35 5.00
C ALA A 208 -0.29 1.73 5.59
N SER A 209 -0.15 2.75 4.73
CA SER A 209 0.12 4.11 5.21
C SER A 209 -1.08 4.63 6.00
N ALA A 210 -0.80 5.38 7.06
CA ALA A 210 -1.78 6.03 7.91
C ALA A 210 -1.25 7.42 8.33
N GLY A 211 -2.12 8.31 8.80
CA GLY A 211 -1.68 9.50 9.53
C GLY A 211 -1.68 9.32 11.04
N GLY A 212 -1.74 10.44 11.76
CA GLY A 212 -1.46 10.50 13.21
C GLY A 212 -2.69 10.27 14.11
N SER A 213 -3.79 9.77 13.57
CA SER A 213 -5.01 9.55 14.36
C SER A 213 -4.90 8.27 15.19
N LEU A 214 -5.33 8.34 16.45
CA LEU A 214 -5.47 7.17 17.34
C LEU A 214 -6.85 6.51 17.23
N LYS A 215 -7.75 7.07 16.42
CA LYS A 215 -9.16 6.67 16.37
C LYS A 215 -9.65 6.26 14.98
N TYR A 216 -9.07 6.85 13.94
CA TYR A 216 -9.53 6.70 12.57
C TYR A 216 -8.35 6.28 11.70
N SER A 217 -8.63 5.52 10.65
CA SER A 217 -7.68 5.14 9.62
C SER A 217 -8.26 5.46 8.25
N PHE A 218 -7.40 5.72 7.26
CA PHE A 218 -7.82 5.75 5.87
C PHE A 218 -8.53 4.45 5.47
N HIS A 219 -8.08 3.31 5.99
CA HIS A 219 -8.66 2.00 5.70
C HIS A 219 -10.13 1.88 6.16
N ASP A 220 -10.56 2.66 7.16
CA ASP A 220 -11.95 2.66 7.63
C ASP A 220 -12.93 3.04 6.53
N ALA A 221 -12.49 3.92 5.61
CA ALA A 221 -13.27 4.34 4.45
C ALA A 221 -13.30 3.28 3.34
N VAL A 222 -12.39 2.32 3.31
CA VAL A 222 -12.36 1.35 2.21
C VAL A 222 -13.50 0.35 2.37
N VAL A 223 -14.31 0.21 1.32
CA VAL A 223 -15.40 -0.79 1.24
C VAL A 223 -15.18 -1.82 0.13
N GLY A 224 -14.15 -1.63 -0.70
CA GLY A 224 -13.81 -2.60 -1.73
C GLY A 224 -12.58 -2.26 -2.56
N TYR A 225 -12.04 -3.30 -3.21
CA TYR A 225 -10.94 -3.20 -4.15
C TYR A 225 -11.32 -3.88 -5.47
N THR A 226 -10.77 -3.38 -6.57
CA THR A 226 -10.59 -4.15 -7.79
C THR A 226 -9.10 -4.29 -8.05
N LEU A 227 -8.64 -5.52 -8.29
CA LEU A 227 -7.25 -5.80 -8.60
C LEU A 227 -7.12 -6.80 -9.75
N VAL A 228 -5.98 -6.78 -10.41
CA VAL A 228 -5.56 -7.84 -11.34
C VAL A 228 -4.53 -8.71 -10.63
N ASP A 229 -4.86 -9.99 -10.44
CA ASP A 229 -3.99 -10.95 -9.74
C ASP A 229 -2.82 -11.44 -10.62
N GLY A 230 -1.93 -12.28 -10.09
CA GLY A 230 -0.77 -12.82 -10.81
C GLY A 230 -1.09 -13.78 -11.96
N ASN A 231 -2.35 -14.21 -12.12
CA ASN A 231 -2.83 -14.97 -13.28
C ASN A 231 -3.35 -14.04 -14.39
N GLY A 232 -3.56 -12.76 -14.09
CA GLY A 232 -4.20 -11.81 -14.98
C GLY A 232 -5.72 -11.76 -14.84
N ASP A 233 -6.28 -12.41 -13.81
CA ASP A 233 -7.71 -12.38 -13.53
C ASP A 233 -8.07 -11.11 -12.77
N VAL A 234 -9.22 -10.51 -13.12
CA VAL A 234 -9.78 -9.38 -12.36
C VAL A 234 -10.49 -9.93 -11.14
N ARG A 235 -10.10 -9.47 -9.96
CA ARG A 235 -10.73 -9.77 -8.67
C ARG A 235 -11.41 -8.52 -8.14
N THR A 236 -12.64 -8.68 -7.69
CA THR A 236 -13.36 -7.65 -6.93
C THR A 236 -13.47 -8.13 -5.49
N LEU A 237 -12.91 -7.37 -4.57
CA LEU A 237 -12.96 -7.62 -3.14
C LEU A 237 -13.95 -6.66 -2.49
N SER A 238 -14.63 -7.11 -1.46
CA SER A 238 -15.60 -6.32 -0.72
C SER A 238 -15.37 -6.49 0.77
N LYS A 239 -15.57 -5.41 1.54
CA LYS A 239 -15.50 -5.45 3.01
C LYS A 239 -16.56 -6.37 3.62
N ASP A 240 -17.70 -6.49 2.94
CA ASP A 240 -18.82 -7.32 3.38
C ASP A 240 -18.69 -8.80 2.97
N ASP A 241 -17.57 -9.19 2.35
CA ASP A 241 -17.31 -10.58 1.96
C ASP A 241 -16.71 -11.36 3.17
N PRO A 242 -17.48 -12.27 3.80
CA PRO A 242 -17.09 -12.92 5.05
C PRO A 242 -15.89 -13.88 4.92
N ASP A 243 -15.53 -14.29 3.71
CA ASP A 243 -14.51 -15.31 3.45
C ASP A 243 -13.24 -14.75 2.78
N SER A 244 -13.03 -13.43 2.81
CA SER A 244 -11.97 -12.77 2.04
C SER A 244 -10.87 -12.18 2.92
N PRO A 245 -9.92 -12.98 3.45
CA PRO A 245 -8.70 -12.45 4.06
C PRO A 245 -7.89 -11.59 3.05
N LEU A 246 -8.18 -11.76 1.76
CA LEU A 246 -7.63 -10.97 0.67
C LEU A 246 -8.04 -9.49 0.72
N PHE A 247 -9.22 -9.14 1.26
CA PHE A 247 -9.63 -7.74 1.37
C PHE A 247 -8.67 -6.95 2.27
N ASP A 248 -8.45 -7.42 3.51
CA ASP A 248 -7.53 -6.79 4.44
C ASP A 248 -6.07 -6.93 3.97
N ALA A 249 -5.70 -8.09 3.42
CA ALA A 249 -4.36 -8.29 2.88
C ALA A 249 -4.04 -7.30 1.75
N ALA A 250 -5.00 -6.96 0.89
CA ALA A 250 -4.80 -6.00 -0.19
C ALA A 250 -4.36 -4.61 0.33
N ALA A 251 -4.82 -4.21 1.51
CA ALA A 251 -4.46 -2.96 2.18
C ALA A 251 -3.07 -2.98 2.85
N CYS A 252 -2.33 -4.09 2.81
CA CYS A 252 -0.96 -4.15 3.33
C CYS A 252 -0.06 -5.05 2.46
N CYS A 253 -0.47 -5.29 1.21
CA CYS A 253 0.18 -6.31 0.39
C CYS A 253 1.50 -5.86 -0.23
N ALA A 254 1.86 -4.58 -0.19
CA ALA A 254 3.02 -4.01 -0.88
C ALA A 254 3.06 -4.36 -2.39
N GLY A 255 1.88 -4.59 -3.01
CA GLY A 255 1.73 -5.01 -4.41
C GLY A 255 1.79 -6.53 -4.66
N LEU A 256 1.88 -7.35 -3.62
CA LEU A 256 2.00 -8.82 -3.73
C LEU A 256 0.69 -9.53 -4.06
N CYS A 257 -0.44 -8.96 -3.66
CA CYS A 257 -1.78 -9.49 -3.98
C CYS A 257 -2.16 -9.25 -5.45
N GLY A 258 -1.42 -8.40 -6.16
CA GLY A 258 -1.68 -8.01 -7.54
C GLY A 258 -1.62 -6.51 -7.75
N VAL A 259 -2.08 -6.06 -8.91
CA VAL A 259 -2.18 -4.64 -9.24
C VAL A 259 -3.57 -4.13 -8.85
N ILE A 260 -3.67 -3.39 -7.74
CA ILE A 260 -4.91 -2.69 -7.38
C ILE A 260 -5.17 -1.62 -8.44
N THR A 261 -6.31 -1.70 -9.12
CA THR A 261 -6.71 -0.75 -10.16
C THR A 261 -7.72 0.25 -9.64
N ASP A 262 -8.68 -0.18 -8.82
CA ASP A 262 -9.76 0.67 -8.34
C ASP A 262 -10.04 0.41 -6.86
N ILE A 263 -10.44 1.46 -6.14
CA ILE A 263 -10.78 1.43 -4.72
C ILE A 263 -12.16 2.05 -4.56
N ARG A 264 -13.04 1.38 -3.82
CA ARG A 264 -14.34 1.93 -3.41
C ARG A 264 -14.20 2.47 -1.99
N LEU A 265 -14.51 3.74 -1.81
CA LEU A 265 -14.42 4.46 -0.54
C LEU A 265 -15.80 4.92 -0.08
N GLN A 266 -16.19 4.59 1.14
CA GLN A 266 -17.30 5.22 1.86
C GLN A 266 -16.77 6.48 2.55
N LEU A 267 -17.17 7.64 2.04
CA LEU A 267 -16.78 8.93 2.59
C LEU A 267 -17.73 9.34 3.73
N ILE A 268 -17.28 10.29 4.53
CA ILE A 268 -18.09 10.96 5.56
C ILE A 268 -18.44 12.38 5.12
N PRO A 269 -19.56 12.96 5.59
CA PRO A 269 -19.88 14.35 5.31
C PRO A 269 -18.74 15.27 5.73
N LYS A 270 -18.44 16.28 4.90
CA LYS A 270 -17.40 17.27 5.18
C LYS A 270 -17.68 17.97 6.50
N ALA A 271 -16.63 18.10 7.30
CA ALA A 271 -16.61 18.85 8.54
C ALA A 271 -15.27 19.58 8.67
N ASP A 272 -15.31 20.72 9.35
CA ASP A 272 -14.08 21.46 9.67
C ASP A 272 -13.33 20.74 10.79
N VAL A 273 -12.00 20.64 10.63
CA VAL A 273 -11.11 20.07 11.65
C VAL A 273 -10.42 21.21 12.39
N GLN A 274 -10.64 21.29 13.69
CA GLN A 274 -9.91 22.20 14.57
C GLN A 274 -8.75 21.47 15.24
N GLY A 275 -7.53 21.98 15.07
CA GLY A 275 -6.32 21.44 15.70
C GLY A 275 -5.78 22.37 16.78
N VAL A 276 -5.21 21.79 17.83
CA VAL A 276 -4.39 22.50 18.82
C VAL A 276 -3.05 21.75 18.92
N GLN A 277 -1.95 22.50 18.94
CA GLN A 277 -0.62 21.95 19.18
C GLN A 277 -0.15 22.34 20.59
N GLN A 278 0.29 21.36 21.37
CA GLN A 278 0.84 21.56 22.71
C GLN A 278 2.15 20.78 22.83
N THR A 279 3.09 21.32 23.60
CA THR A 279 4.38 20.67 23.89
C THR A 279 4.40 20.25 25.35
N TYR A 280 4.69 18.98 25.58
CA TYR A 280 4.80 18.39 26.92
C TYR A 280 6.22 17.85 27.16
N SER A 281 6.57 17.60 28.42
CA SER A 281 7.68 16.70 28.74
C SER A 281 7.39 15.31 28.14
N ALA A 282 8.43 14.59 27.70
CA ALA A 282 8.29 13.21 27.25
C ALA A 282 7.95 12.24 28.39
N GLN A 283 8.08 12.68 29.65
CA GLN A 283 7.75 11.89 30.83
C GLN A 283 6.26 12.02 31.16
N ILE A 284 5.55 10.88 31.20
CA ILE A 284 4.12 10.86 31.53
C ILE A 284 3.86 11.37 32.96
N GLN A 285 4.80 11.10 33.88
CA GLN A 285 4.74 11.54 35.27
C GLN A 285 4.85 13.06 35.40
N GLU A 286 5.38 13.75 34.39
CA GLU A 286 5.51 15.21 34.33
C GLU A 286 4.35 15.88 33.56
N GLY A 287 3.25 15.16 33.31
CA GLY A 287 2.02 15.72 32.76
C GLY A 287 1.86 15.57 31.25
N CYS A 288 2.60 14.67 30.59
CA CYS A 288 2.27 14.28 29.21
C CYS A 288 0.92 13.54 29.21
N PRO A 289 -0.07 13.96 28.41
CA PRO A 289 -1.39 13.32 28.38
C PRO A 289 -1.39 11.96 27.67
N VAL A 290 -0.28 11.57 27.03
CA VAL A 290 -0.15 10.34 26.24
C VAL A 290 1.08 9.57 26.68
N ASN A 291 0.91 8.26 26.95
CA ASN A 291 2.03 7.35 27.19
C ASN A 291 2.65 6.90 25.85
N LEU A 292 3.63 7.65 25.34
CA LEU A 292 4.27 7.31 24.06
C LEU A 292 5.23 6.10 24.14
N PHE A 293 5.64 5.70 25.34
CA PHE A 293 6.68 4.68 25.54
C PHE A 293 6.17 3.41 26.23
N GLY A 294 4.86 3.32 26.50
CA GLY A 294 4.28 2.22 27.26
C GLY A 294 4.66 2.25 28.75
N ASP A 295 4.18 1.27 29.50
CA ASP A 295 4.53 1.12 30.93
C ASP A 295 5.94 0.53 31.04
N VAL A 296 6.95 1.34 30.74
CA VAL A 296 8.35 0.96 30.95
C VAL A 296 8.67 1.10 32.43
N ASP A 297 8.74 -0.03 33.14
CA ASP A 297 9.47 -0.16 34.39
C ASP A 297 10.94 0.16 34.13
N HIS A 298 11.32 1.43 34.34
CA HIS A 298 12.72 1.82 34.38
C HIS A 298 13.32 1.37 35.71
N THR A 299 13.73 0.11 35.78
CA THR A 299 14.75 -0.36 36.75
C THR A 299 16.13 -0.37 36.12
#